data_AF-A0A4Q2U771-F1
#
_entry.id   AF-A0A4Q2U771-F1
#
_cell.length_a   1.000
_cell.length_b   1.000
_cell.length_c   1.000
_cell.angle_alpha   90.00
_cell.angle_beta   90.00
_cell.angle_gamma   90.00
#
_symmetry.space_group_name_H-M   'P 1'
#
loop_
_entity.id
_entity.type
_entity.pdbx_description
1 polymer ?
#
loop_
_entity_poly.entity_id
_entity_poly.type
_entity_poly.pdbx_seq_one_letter_code
_entity_poly.pdbx_strand_id
1 'polypeptide(L)'
;MADAGFRFLYREDRGRIDRALWWRATLPLAALVALATAGWVAVRPYAAHDLNRQPFIDGATVGAYLYLAAYAFGLILAAVCSYNVSAKRFRDRGRAGRWAAGLPLACFLTGALVWFIPQSFGDVPDWAGRVAEVALLVVVAWNVLDLGVGPTDVRNRRVLP
;
A
#
# COMPACT_ATOMS: atom_id res chain seq x y z
N MET A 1 29.23 -10.97 -7.36
CA MET A 1 28.75 -11.61 -6.10
C MET A 1 27.56 -10.84 -5.53
N ALA A 2 26.46 -10.67 -6.28
CA ALA A 2 25.30 -9.86 -5.85
C ALA A 2 23.97 -10.63 -5.79
N ASP A 3 23.90 -11.88 -6.29
CA ASP A 3 22.63 -12.60 -6.47
C ASP A 3 22.20 -13.51 -5.30
N ALA A 4 23.08 -13.77 -4.33
CA ALA A 4 22.75 -14.65 -3.22
C ALA A 4 21.83 -14.00 -2.16
N GLY A 5 21.85 -12.67 -2.04
CA GLY A 5 21.14 -11.96 -0.97
C GLY A 5 19.62 -11.93 -1.12
N PHE A 6 19.12 -11.83 -2.35
CA PHE A 6 17.68 -11.71 -2.60
C PHE A 6 16.95 -13.07 -2.56
N ARG A 7 17.61 -14.13 -3.02
CA ARG A 7 17.05 -15.49 -3.07
C ARG A 7 16.86 -16.12 -1.68
N PHE A 8 17.59 -15.62 -0.68
CA PHE A 8 17.63 -16.16 0.68
C PHE A 8 16.49 -15.67 1.60
N LEU A 9 15.79 -14.59 1.24
CA LEU A 9 14.84 -13.92 2.14
C LEU A 9 13.39 -14.42 2.04
N TYR A 10 12.99 -14.99 0.89
CA TYR A 10 11.60 -15.34 0.59
C TYR A 10 11.29 -16.84 0.66
N ARG A 11 12.27 -17.72 0.43
CA ARG A 11 12.05 -19.18 0.38
C ARG A 11 12.57 -19.91 1.62
N GLU A 12 13.59 -19.36 2.26
CA GLU A 12 14.07 -19.82 3.56
C GLU A 12 13.71 -18.72 4.55
N ASP A 13 13.09 -19.06 5.68
CA ASP A 13 12.73 -18.09 6.74
C ASP A 13 13.98 -17.62 7.51
N ARG A 14 15.09 -17.43 6.78
CA ARG A 14 16.41 -17.08 7.29
C ARG A 14 16.63 -15.57 7.22
N GLY A 15 17.36 -15.05 8.20
CA GLY A 15 17.63 -13.62 8.37
C GLY A 15 16.50 -12.86 9.08
N ARG A 16 16.88 -11.80 9.81
CA ARG A 16 15.96 -10.90 10.54
C ARG A 16 15.81 -9.58 9.80
N ILE A 17 14.62 -9.00 9.79
CA ILE A 17 14.39 -7.65 9.30
C ILE A 17 14.51 -6.67 10.47
N ASP A 18 15.61 -5.94 10.47
CA ASP A 18 15.84 -4.87 11.43
C ASP A 18 15.11 -3.56 11.04
N ARG A 19 15.28 -2.53 11.87
CA ARG A 19 14.70 -1.21 11.62
C ARG A 19 15.18 -0.57 10.34
N ALA A 20 16.48 -0.60 10.10
CA ALA A 20 17.07 0.02 8.94
C ALA A 20 16.63 -0.67 7.65
N LEU A 21 16.63 -2.00 7.63
CA LEU A 21 16.22 -2.79 6.47
C LEU A 21 14.74 -2.60 6.15
N TRP A 22 13.86 -2.53 7.15
CA TRP A 22 12.44 -2.24 6.91
C TRP A 22 12.24 -0.88 6.25
N TRP A 23 12.92 0.17 6.71
CA TRP A 23 12.86 1.49 6.06
C TRP A 23 13.43 1.46 4.65
N ARG A 24 14.56 0.77 4.44
CA ARG A 24 15.16 0.61 3.10
C ARG A 24 14.25 -0.14 2.12
N ALA A 25 13.43 -1.06 2.61
CA ALA A 25 12.45 -1.76 1.79
C ALA A 25 11.15 -0.96 1.60
N THR A 26 10.71 -0.22 2.63
CA THR A 26 9.41 0.48 2.64
C THR A 26 9.46 1.84 1.95
N LEU A 27 10.56 2.61 2.09
CA LEU A 27 10.67 3.95 1.49
C LEU A 27 10.57 3.94 -0.05
N PRO A 28 11.26 3.04 -0.79
CA PRO A 28 11.12 2.99 -2.24
C PRO A 28 9.69 2.65 -2.68
N LEU A 29 9.01 1.75 -1.95
CA LEU A 29 7.61 1.40 -2.21
C LEU A 29 6.70 2.61 -1.97
N ALA A 30 6.87 3.32 -0.85
CA ALA A 30 6.11 4.52 -0.53
C ALA A 30 6.34 5.63 -1.56
N ALA A 31 7.58 5.84 -2.00
CA ALA A 31 7.92 6.80 -3.04
C ALA A 31 7.27 6.42 -4.38
N LEU A 32 7.32 5.14 -4.78
CA LEU A 32 6.67 4.66 -6.00
C LEU A 32 5.16 4.89 -5.96
N VAL A 33 4.49 4.56 -4.85
CA VAL A 33 3.06 4.79 -4.65
C VAL A 33 2.73 6.28 -4.70
N ALA A 34 3.54 7.13 -4.06
CA ALA A 34 3.35 8.58 -4.09
C ALA A 34 3.46 9.15 -5.51
N LEU A 35 4.46 8.72 -6.28
CA LEU A 35 4.66 9.13 -7.68
C LEU A 35 3.49 8.66 -8.57
N ALA A 36 3.07 7.41 -8.41
CA ALA A 36 1.94 6.88 -9.18
C ALA A 36 0.62 7.58 -8.81
N THR A 37 0.45 7.94 -7.54
CA THR A 37 -0.73 8.71 -7.09
C THR A 37 -0.69 10.14 -7.64
N ALA A 38 0.47 10.79 -7.67
CA ALA A 38 0.63 12.10 -8.30
C ALA A 38 0.31 12.06 -9.80
N GLY A 39 0.74 11.01 -10.50
CA GLY A 39 0.37 10.78 -11.90
C GLY A 39 -1.14 10.57 -12.06
N TRP A 40 -1.80 9.83 -11.17
CA TRP A 40 -3.27 9.73 -11.18
C TRP A 40 -3.93 11.10 -10.99
N VAL A 41 -3.45 11.93 -10.07
CA VAL A 41 -3.99 13.29 -9.85
C VAL A 41 -3.85 14.17 -11.11
N ALA A 42 -2.79 14.01 -11.90
CA ALA A 42 -2.61 14.72 -13.16
C ALA A 42 -3.53 14.18 -14.27
N VAL A 43 -3.79 12.86 -14.29
CA VAL A 43 -4.55 12.20 -15.36
C VAL A 43 -6.06 12.15 -15.09
N ARG A 44 -6.50 12.23 -13.82
CA ARG A 44 -7.92 12.14 -13.43
C ARG A 44 -8.88 13.06 -14.21
N PRO A 45 -8.52 14.30 -14.64
CA PRO A 45 -9.48 15.16 -15.35
C PRO A 45 -9.87 14.57 -16.71
N TYR A 46 -8.99 13.79 -17.33
CA TYR A 46 -9.25 13.12 -18.61
C TYR A 46 -10.14 11.87 -18.45
N ALA A 47 -10.42 11.42 -17.23
CA ALA A 47 -11.33 10.30 -16.99
C ALA A 47 -12.82 10.71 -17.02
N ALA A 48 -13.11 12.01 -17.02
CA ALA A 48 -14.47 12.53 -17.15
C ALA A 48 -14.87 12.56 -18.63
N HIS A 49 -15.86 11.73 -19.00
CA HIS A 49 -16.34 11.60 -20.36
C HIS A 49 -17.83 11.94 -20.45
N ASP A 50 -18.19 12.86 -21.35
CA ASP A 50 -19.58 13.25 -21.62
C ASP A 50 -19.94 12.93 -23.08
N LEU A 51 -20.78 11.91 -23.25
CA LEU A 51 -21.25 11.43 -24.55
C LEU A 51 -22.04 12.49 -25.34
N ASN A 52 -22.54 13.55 -24.70
CA ASN A 52 -23.24 14.63 -25.39
C ASN A 52 -22.29 15.61 -26.09
N ARG A 53 -21.00 15.65 -25.69
CA ARG A 53 -20.02 16.63 -26.15
C ARG A 53 -18.77 16.02 -26.78
N GLN A 54 -18.49 14.76 -26.47
CA GLN A 54 -17.29 14.06 -26.89
C GLN A 54 -17.63 12.85 -27.78
N PRO A 55 -16.71 12.43 -28.67
CA PRO A 55 -16.91 11.24 -29.48
C PRO A 55 -16.99 9.99 -28.59
N PHE A 56 -17.72 8.98 -29.06
CA PHE A 56 -17.93 7.71 -28.33
C PHE A 56 -16.61 7.04 -27.86
N ILE A 57 -15.52 7.21 -28.63
CA ILE A 57 -14.17 6.82 -28.23
C ILE A 57 -13.29 8.06 -28.25
N ASP A 58 -12.84 8.47 -27.07
CA ASP A 58 -11.83 9.50 -26.89
C ASP A 58 -10.52 8.88 -26.39
N GLY A 59 -9.42 9.13 -27.12
CA GLY A 59 -8.11 8.59 -26.79
C GLY A 59 -7.58 9.05 -25.44
N ALA A 60 -7.91 10.27 -25.01
CA ALA A 60 -7.49 10.77 -23.70
C ALA A 60 -8.20 10.02 -22.56
N THR A 61 -9.52 9.81 -22.71
CA THR A 61 -10.32 8.98 -21.79
C THR A 61 -9.78 7.54 -21.72
N VAL A 62 -9.52 6.91 -22.86
CA VAL A 62 -8.93 5.55 -22.90
C VAL A 62 -7.58 5.52 -22.18
N GLY A 63 -6.70 6.49 -22.45
CA GLY A 63 -5.42 6.62 -21.78
C GLY A 63 -5.55 6.77 -20.25
N ALA A 64 -6.53 7.53 -19.78
CA ALA A 64 -6.78 7.71 -18.35
C ALA A 64 -7.21 6.42 -17.65
N TYR A 65 -8.09 5.63 -18.26
CA TYR A 65 -8.50 4.34 -17.71
C TYR A 65 -7.41 3.27 -17.81
N LEU A 66 -6.59 3.26 -18.87
CA LEU A 66 -5.40 2.41 -18.95
C LEU A 66 -4.40 2.74 -17.83
N TYR A 67 -4.16 4.03 -17.58
CA TYR A 67 -3.36 4.47 -16.45
C TYR A 67 -3.95 4.01 -15.12
N LEU A 68 -5.26 4.17 -14.92
CA LEU A 68 -5.96 3.74 -13.71
C LEU A 68 -5.81 2.23 -13.46
N ALA A 69 -5.93 1.41 -14.51
CA ALA A 69 -5.75 -0.04 -14.42
C ALA A 69 -4.31 -0.41 -14.02
N ALA A 70 -3.31 0.21 -14.66
CA ALA A 70 -1.90 0.01 -14.32
C ALA A 70 -1.58 0.51 -12.89
N TYR A 71 -2.15 1.64 -12.49
CA TYR A 71 -2.04 2.20 -11.16
C TYR A 71 -2.61 1.24 -10.09
N ALA A 72 -3.84 0.74 -10.29
CA ALA A 72 -4.47 -0.22 -9.37
C ALA A 72 -3.64 -1.51 -9.24
N PHE A 73 -3.14 -2.04 -10.35
CA PHE A 73 -2.23 -3.19 -10.34
C PHE A 73 -0.94 -2.91 -9.56
N GLY A 74 -0.33 -1.74 -9.76
CA GLY A 74 0.83 -1.28 -9.02
C GLY A 74 0.58 -1.18 -7.52
N LEU A 75 -0.58 -0.68 -7.10
CA LEU A 75 -0.99 -0.63 -5.69
C LEU A 75 -1.10 -2.02 -5.07
N ILE A 76 -1.65 -3.00 -5.80
CA ILE A 76 -1.73 -4.40 -5.36
C ILE A 76 -0.33 -4.99 -5.14
N LEU A 77 0.59 -4.79 -6.09
CA LEU A 77 1.97 -5.25 -5.92
C LEU A 77 2.67 -4.56 -4.75
N ALA A 78 2.51 -3.24 -4.61
CA ALA A 78 3.08 -2.48 -3.49
C ALA A 78 2.54 -2.98 -2.14
N ALA A 79 1.24 -3.27 -2.07
CA ALA A 79 0.59 -3.84 -0.89
C ALA A 79 1.14 -5.24 -0.55
N VAL A 80 1.29 -6.13 -1.53
CA VAL A 80 1.87 -7.47 -1.33
C VAL A 80 3.32 -7.37 -0.85
N CYS A 81 4.13 -6.51 -1.46
CA CYS A 81 5.52 -6.29 -1.05
C CYS A 81 5.59 -5.73 0.39
N SER A 82 4.77 -4.71 0.69
CA SER A 82 4.68 -4.10 2.02
C SER A 82 4.25 -5.12 3.08
N TYR A 83 3.26 -5.97 2.76
CA TYR A 83 2.81 -7.05 3.62
C TYR A 83 3.94 -8.03 3.94
N ASN A 84 4.66 -8.54 2.93
CA ASN A 84 5.69 -9.55 3.16
C ASN A 84 6.84 -9.03 4.04
N VAL A 85 7.31 -7.81 3.77
CA VAL A 85 8.35 -7.15 4.56
C VAL A 85 7.88 -6.91 5.99
N SER A 86 6.67 -6.39 6.17
CA SER A 86 6.12 -6.06 7.48
C SER A 86 5.78 -7.32 8.28
N ALA A 87 5.23 -8.36 7.64
CA ALA A 87 4.86 -9.62 8.26
C ALA A 87 6.08 -10.37 8.79
N LYS A 88 7.19 -10.39 8.04
CA LYS A 88 8.46 -10.94 8.52
C LYS A 88 8.95 -10.18 9.76
N ARG A 89 8.90 -8.86 9.73
CA ARG A 89 9.31 -8.06 10.90
C ARG A 89 8.42 -8.21 12.13
N PHE A 90 7.10 -8.32 11.96
CA PHE A 90 6.20 -8.65 13.07
C PHE A 90 6.58 -9.99 13.71
N ARG A 91 6.90 -11.01 12.89
CA ARG A 91 7.37 -12.32 13.38
C ARG A 91 8.71 -12.22 14.11
N ASP A 92 9.65 -11.43 13.62
CA ASP A 92 10.94 -11.17 14.28
C ASP A 92 10.77 -10.52 15.67
N ARG A 93 9.69 -9.75 15.85
CA ARG A 93 9.26 -9.14 17.11
C ARG A 93 8.37 -10.04 17.96
N GLY A 94 8.22 -11.31 17.61
CA GLY A 94 7.39 -12.27 18.34
C GLY A 94 5.88 -12.05 18.21
N ARG A 95 5.42 -11.20 17.29
CA ARG A 95 4.00 -10.95 16.99
C ARG A 95 3.53 -11.78 15.80
N ALA A 96 2.21 -11.93 15.67
CA ALA A 96 1.62 -12.63 14.54
C ALA A 96 1.80 -11.81 13.24
N GLY A 97 2.29 -12.44 12.17
CA GLY A 97 2.52 -11.78 10.88
C GLY A 97 1.26 -11.17 10.25
N ARG A 98 0.07 -11.71 10.58
CA ARG A 98 -1.22 -11.22 10.08
C ARG A 98 -1.49 -9.74 10.35
N TRP A 99 -0.88 -9.17 11.40
CA TRP A 99 -1.01 -7.75 11.71
C TRP A 99 -0.49 -6.84 10.59
N ALA A 100 0.45 -7.33 9.77
CA ALA A 100 0.94 -6.63 8.59
C ALA A 100 -0.13 -6.36 7.52
N ALA A 101 -1.23 -7.14 7.51
CA ALA A 101 -2.32 -6.94 6.56
C ALA A 101 -3.14 -5.66 6.87
N GLY A 102 -3.03 -5.12 8.09
CA GLY A 102 -3.81 -3.96 8.52
C GLY A 102 -3.58 -2.73 7.64
N LEU A 103 -2.33 -2.44 7.27
CA LEU A 103 -2.00 -1.28 6.43
C LEU A 103 -2.53 -1.43 4.98
N PRO A 104 -2.22 -2.51 4.24
CA PRO A 104 -2.81 -2.76 2.93
C PRO A 104 -4.34 -2.71 2.93
N LEU A 105 -4.98 -3.35 3.92
CA LEU A 105 -6.43 -3.38 4.03
C LEU A 105 -6.99 -1.96 4.21
N ALA A 106 -6.43 -1.18 5.14
CA ALA A 106 -6.86 0.19 5.37
C ALA A 106 -6.67 1.08 4.12
N CYS A 107 -5.56 0.92 3.40
CA CYS A 107 -5.32 1.63 2.14
C CYS A 107 -6.38 1.31 1.09
N PHE A 108 -6.68 0.02 0.87
CA PHE A 108 -7.66 -0.39 -0.14
C PHE A 108 -9.09 0.01 0.22
N LEU A 109 -9.50 -0.16 1.48
CA LEU A 109 -10.82 0.24 1.93
C LEU A 109 -11.01 1.76 1.81
N THR A 110 -10.01 2.54 2.23
CA THR A 110 -10.06 4.00 2.13
C THR A 110 -10.05 4.45 0.67
N GLY A 111 -9.17 3.88 -0.16
CA GLY A 111 -9.10 4.20 -1.59
C GLY A 111 -10.40 3.86 -2.33
N ALA A 112 -10.98 2.69 -2.06
CA ALA A 112 -12.27 2.29 -2.63
C ALA A 112 -13.39 3.26 -2.21
N LEU A 113 -13.45 3.63 -0.92
CA LEU A 113 -14.47 4.52 -0.41
C LEU A 113 -14.34 5.94 -1.01
N VAL A 114 -13.14 6.51 -1.00
CA VAL A 114 -12.88 7.86 -1.55
C VAL A 114 -13.14 7.91 -3.06
N TRP A 115 -12.89 6.82 -3.78
CA TRP A 115 -13.22 6.72 -5.21
C TRP A 115 -14.73 6.57 -5.47
N PHE A 116 -15.43 5.83 -4.61
CA PHE A 116 -16.86 5.54 -4.75
C PHE A 116 -17.78 6.72 -4.35
N ILE A 117 -17.44 7.47 -3.29
CA ILE A 117 -18.30 8.55 -2.75
C ILE A 117 -18.81 9.52 -3.85
N PRO A 118 -17.96 10.07 -4.74
CA PRO A 118 -18.42 10.99 -5.79
C PRO A 118 -19.41 10.37 -6.78
N GLN A 119 -19.41 9.04 -6.90
CA GLN A 119 -20.24 8.26 -7.82
C GLN A 119 -21.51 7.73 -7.13
N SER A 120 -21.64 7.92 -5.82
CA SER A 120 -22.78 7.45 -5.03
C SER A 120 -24.02 8.34 -5.15
N PHE A 121 -23.94 9.45 -5.90
CA PHE A 121 -25.05 10.40 -6.11
C PHE A 121 -25.74 10.87 -4.81
N GLY A 122 -25.01 10.89 -3.69
CA GLY A 122 -25.50 11.32 -2.38
C GLY A 122 -25.94 10.18 -1.44
N ASP A 123 -25.87 8.92 -1.87
CA ASP A 123 -26.20 7.76 -1.02
C ASP A 123 -25.25 7.59 0.17
N VAL A 124 -23.99 8.00 -0.01
CA VAL A 124 -22.96 7.98 1.04
C VAL A 124 -22.65 9.40 1.50
N PRO A 125 -22.65 9.67 2.81
CA PRO A 125 -22.35 11.01 3.29
C PRO A 125 -20.87 11.39 3.10
N ASP A 126 -20.62 12.65 2.70
CA ASP A 126 -19.28 13.17 2.40
C ASP A 126 -18.27 13.06 3.56
N TRP A 127 -18.75 13.04 4.80
CA TRP A 127 -17.89 12.90 5.98
C TRP A 127 -17.27 11.50 6.08
N ALA A 128 -17.87 10.48 5.47
CA ALA A 128 -17.40 9.09 5.52
C ALA A 128 -15.98 8.96 4.95
N GLY A 129 -15.68 9.68 3.86
CA GLY A 129 -14.35 9.72 3.26
C GLY A 129 -13.30 10.24 4.25
N ARG A 130 -13.59 11.35 4.93
CA ARG A 130 -12.68 11.96 5.92
C ARG A 130 -12.45 11.03 7.11
N VAL A 131 -13.48 10.31 7.56
CA VAL A 131 -13.34 9.32 8.64
C VAL A 131 -12.45 8.16 8.21
N ALA A 132 -12.59 7.67 6.98
CA ALA A 132 -11.71 6.63 6.46
C ALA A 132 -10.26 7.10 6.32
N GLU A 133 -10.03 8.33 5.85
CA GLU A 133 -8.70 8.94 5.80
C GLU A 133 -8.05 9.06 7.18
N VAL A 134 -8.81 9.51 8.20
CA VAL A 134 -8.32 9.57 9.58
C VAL A 134 -7.99 8.16 10.10
N ALA A 135 -8.85 7.17 9.85
CA ALA A 135 -8.58 5.78 10.24
C ALA A 135 -7.31 5.24 9.56
N LEU A 136 -7.12 5.54 8.27
CA LEU A 136 -5.90 5.18 7.54
C LEU A 136 -4.65 5.84 8.17
N LEU A 137 -4.71 7.12 8.52
CA LEU A 137 -3.59 7.82 9.17
C LEU A 137 -3.23 7.16 10.51
N VAL A 138 -4.22 6.74 11.30
CA VAL A 138 -4.00 6.00 12.55
C VAL A 138 -3.28 4.67 12.28
N VAL A 139 -3.70 3.91 11.26
CA VAL A 139 -3.07 2.63 10.89
C VAL A 139 -1.65 2.84 10.37
N VAL A 140 -1.41 3.89 9.58
CA VAL A 140 -0.07 4.28 9.10
C VAL A 140 0.82 4.63 10.30
N ALA A 141 0.37 5.49 11.20
CA ALA A 141 1.11 5.89 12.38
C ALA A 141 1.45 4.68 13.26
N TRP A 142 0.47 3.79 13.49
CA TRP A 142 0.71 2.54 14.22
C TRP A 142 1.77 1.66 13.55
N ASN A 143 1.69 1.46 12.23
CA ASN A 143 2.69 0.66 11.50
C ASN A 143 4.10 1.27 11.58
N VAL A 144 4.20 2.59 11.41
CA VAL A 144 5.48 3.32 11.50
C VAL A 144 6.04 3.30 12.91
N LEU A 145 5.22 3.46 13.95
CA LEU A 145 5.70 3.40 15.33
C LEU A 145 6.14 1.99 15.70
N ASP A 146 5.36 0.97 15.35
CA ASP A 146 5.66 -0.40 15.74
C ASP A 146 6.86 -0.93 14.95
N LEU A 147 6.82 -0.84 13.62
CA LEU A 147 7.87 -1.33 12.75
C LEU A 147 8.96 -0.27 12.61
N GLY A 148 8.64 0.92 12.11
CA GLY A 148 9.64 1.96 11.83
C GLY A 148 10.45 2.48 13.02
N VAL A 149 9.94 2.44 14.26
CA VAL A 149 10.63 2.99 15.45
C VAL A 149 10.96 1.94 16.50
N GLY A 150 10.01 1.03 16.76
CA GLY A 150 10.09 0.11 17.88
C GLY A 150 11.33 -0.80 17.87
N PRO A 151 11.71 -1.33 19.04
CA PRO A 151 12.96 -2.06 19.21
C PRO A 151 13.04 -3.29 18.31
N THR A 152 14.27 -3.59 17.89
CA THR A 152 14.60 -4.72 17.03
C THR A 152 14.71 -6.04 17.79
N ASP A 153 14.83 -5.97 19.12
CA ASP A 153 15.34 -7.08 19.90
C ASP A 153 14.24 -7.77 20.71
N VAL A 154 13.84 -8.96 20.28
CA VAL A 154 13.29 -9.97 21.18
C VAL A 154 14.44 -10.92 21.50
N ARG A 155 15.04 -10.69 22.68
CA ARG A 155 16.16 -11.46 23.26
C ARG A 155 15.84 -12.95 23.54
N ASN A 156 14.65 -13.45 23.25
CA ASN A 156 14.25 -14.80 23.66
C ASN A 156 13.25 -15.40 22.67
N ARG A 157 13.75 -16.06 21.62
CA ARG A 157 13.13 -17.31 21.18
C ARG A 157 14.22 -18.35 21.12
N ARG A 158 14.16 -19.26 22.09
CA ARG A 158 14.87 -20.53 22.03
C ARG A 158 14.67 -21.08 20.62
N VAL A 159 15.80 -21.40 20.00
CA VAL A 159 15.88 -22.32 18.87
C VAL A 159 15.00 -23.51 19.25
N LEU A 160 13.81 -23.61 18.65
CA LEU A 160 13.09 -24.87 18.67
C LEU A 160 13.82 -25.77 17.66
N PRO A 161 14.15 -27.01 18.06
CA PRO A 161 14.95 -27.94 17.26
C PRO A 161 14.32 -28.27 15.91
#